data_AF-A0A6A4T7V7-F1
#
_entry.id   AF-A0A6A4T7V7-F1
#
_cell.length_a   1.000
_cell.length_b   1.000
_cell.length_c   1.000
_cell.angle_alpha   90.00
_cell.angle_beta   90.00
_cell.angle_gamma   90.00
#
_symmetry.space_group_name_H-M   'P 1'
#
loop_
_entity.id
_entity.type
_entity.pdbx_description
1 polymer ?
#
loop_
_entity_poly.entity_id
_entity_poly.type
_entity_poly.pdbx_seq_one_letter_code
_entity_poly.pdbx_strand_id
1 'polypeptide(L)'
;VDLVHAQLRVCEGRSLPELGLKQDKIRVNGCAIQCRVTTEDPARGFQPDTGRIEVFRSGEGMGIRLDSASAYQGAVISPHYDSLLVKVIASGKDLQTAASKMSRALAEFRVRGVKTNIPFLQNVFSNHQFLHSTVDTQFIDENQELFNLKPTQNRAQKLLHYLGHVMVNGPTTPLPVKAKPSSIDPVIPRVTMGDPPVGFRDVLLRDGPEGFAKAVRAHKGLLLMDTTFRDAHQSLLATRVRTHDLKLISPFVSHNFSNLFSLENWGGFPSWAQEHEIEVNFIELYFPTRDNWDEEFANMRP
;
A
#
# COMPACT_ATOMS: atom_id res chain seq x y z
N VAL A 1 -38.41 -5.41 -11.59
CA VAL A 1 -38.82 -6.08 -12.85
C VAL A 1 -37.60 -6.78 -13.40
N ASP A 2 -37.67 -8.08 -13.69
CA ASP A 2 -36.64 -8.76 -14.46
C ASP A 2 -36.94 -8.58 -15.95
N LEU A 3 -36.12 -7.78 -16.62
CA LEU A 3 -36.35 -7.43 -18.02
C LEU A 3 -36.07 -8.59 -18.97
N VAL A 4 -35.09 -9.44 -18.67
CA VAL A 4 -34.73 -10.58 -19.54
C VAL A 4 -35.82 -11.63 -19.48
N HIS A 5 -36.33 -11.94 -18.27
CA HIS A 5 -37.45 -12.86 -18.14
C HIS A 5 -38.71 -12.30 -18.81
N ALA A 6 -39.00 -11.00 -18.63
CA ALA A 6 -40.13 -10.37 -19.29
C ALA A 6 -40.02 -10.43 -20.82
N GLN A 7 -38.83 -10.20 -21.39
CA GLN A 7 -38.59 -10.34 -22.84
C GLN A 7 -38.95 -11.74 -23.33
N LEU A 8 -38.49 -12.79 -22.65
CA LEU A 8 -38.82 -14.17 -23.02
C LEU A 8 -40.33 -14.44 -22.97
N ARG A 9 -41.01 -13.95 -21.92
CA ARG A 9 -42.46 -14.11 -21.77
C ARG A 9 -43.26 -13.36 -22.84
N VAL A 10 -42.79 -12.19 -23.24
CA VAL A 10 -43.39 -11.45 -24.36
C VAL A 10 -43.20 -12.22 -25.67
N CYS A 11 -42.03 -12.81 -25.89
CA CYS A 11 -41.79 -13.70 -27.03
C CYS A 11 -42.68 -14.96 -27.01
N GLU A 12 -43.06 -15.48 -25.84
CA GLU A 12 -44.06 -16.56 -25.68
C GLU A 12 -45.50 -16.11 -25.96
N GLY A 13 -45.72 -14.84 -26.32
CA GLY A 13 -47.04 -14.28 -26.63
C GLY A 13 -47.78 -13.68 -25.44
N ARG A 14 -47.16 -13.58 -24.25
CA ARG A 14 -47.80 -12.90 -23.10
C ARG A 14 -47.73 -11.38 -23.26
N SER A 15 -48.82 -10.71 -22.92
CA SER A 15 -48.91 -9.25 -22.85
C SER A 15 -48.31 -8.70 -21.54
N LEU A 16 -47.87 -7.44 -21.54
CA LEU A 16 -47.33 -6.78 -20.33
C LEU A 16 -48.31 -6.79 -19.12
N PRO A 17 -49.64 -6.55 -19.31
CA PRO A 17 -50.60 -6.69 -18.22
C PRO A 17 -50.69 -8.08 -17.59
N GLU A 18 -50.54 -9.14 -18.38
CA GLU A 18 -50.52 -10.54 -17.89
C GLU A 18 -49.24 -10.84 -17.09
N LEU A 19 -48.16 -10.11 -17.34
CA LEU A 19 -46.94 -10.13 -16.53
C LEU A 19 -47.02 -9.24 -15.29
N GLY A 20 -48.17 -8.59 -15.06
CA GLY A 20 -48.37 -7.65 -13.96
C GLY A 20 -47.66 -6.30 -14.17
N LEU A 21 -47.12 -6.04 -15.36
CA LEU A 21 -46.41 -4.81 -15.72
C LEU A 21 -47.40 -3.77 -16.25
N LYS A 22 -48.02 -3.04 -15.32
CA LYS A 22 -48.91 -1.90 -15.61
C LYS A 22 -48.29 -0.61 -15.08
N GLN A 23 -48.45 0.50 -15.82
CA GLN A 23 -47.78 1.78 -15.53
C GLN A 23 -48.04 2.28 -14.11
N ASP A 24 -49.26 2.12 -13.60
CA ASP A 24 -49.68 2.48 -12.24
C ASP A 24 -49.05 1.63 -11.13
N LYS A 25 -48.52 0.45 -11.48
CA LYS A 25 -47.84 -0.46 -10.54
C LYS A 25 -46.32 -0.35 -10.57
N ILE A 26 -45.74 0.33 -11.56
CA ILE A 26 -44.28 0.52 -11.64
C ILE A 26 -43.86 1.56 -10.60
N ARG A 27 -42.93 1.18 -9.74
CA ARG A 27 -42.36 2.04 -8.70
C ARG A 27 -40.85 2.11 -8.85
N VAL A 28 -40.30 3.32 -8.69
CA VAL A 28 -38.85 3.52 -8.53
C VAL A 28 -38.50 3.21 -7.07
N ASN A 29 -37.49 2.37 -6.86
CA ASN A 29 -37.01 2.02 -5.52
C ASN A 29 -35.53 2.36 -5.41
N GLY A 30 -35.23 3.47 -4.74
CA GLY A 30 -33.87 3.94 -4.51
C GLY A 30 -33.12 4.30 -5.79
N CYS A 31 -31.82 4.03 -5.80
CA CYS A 31 -30.90 4.33 -6.88
C CYS A 31 -30.00 3.11 -7.17
N ALA A 32 -29.63 2.93 -8.44
CA ALA A 32 -28.65 1.94 -8.85
C ALA A 32 -27.60 2.58 -9.78
N ILE A 33 -26.35 2.19 -9.61
CA ILE A 33 -25.21 2.64 -10.41
C ILE A 33 -24.58 1.40 -11.04
N GLN A 34 -24.28 1.47 -12.34
CA GLN A 34 -23.52 0.45 -13.05
C GLN A 34 -22.16 0.99 -13.46
N CYS A 35 -21.11 0.23 -13.20
CA CYS A 35 -19.77 0.44 -13.73
C CYS A 35 -19.35 -0.74 -14.61
N ARG A 36 -18.58 -0.42 -15.65
CA ARG A 36 -17.87 -1.41 -16.45
C ARG A 36 -16.43 -1.41 -15.99
N VAL A 37 -16.00 -2.50 -15.37
CA VAL A 37 -14.58 -2.74 -15.10
C VAL A 37 -13.99 -3.32 -16.38
N THR A 38 -13.01 -2.62 -16.95
CA THR A 38 -12.37 -2.95 -18.23
C THR A 38 -10.88 -3.14 -18.07
N THR A 39 -10.20 -3.67 -19.09
CA THR A 39 -8.73 -3.70 -19.15
C THR A 39 -8.10 -2.40 -19.66
N GLU A 40 -8.88 -1.34 -19.83
CA GLU A 40 -8.38 -0.05 -20.31
C GLU A 40 -7.50 0.60 -19.25
N ASP A 41 -6.31 1.07 -19.66
CA ASP A 41 -5.37 1.78 -18.79
C ASP A 41 -5.59 3.30 -18.89
N PRO A 42 -6.18 3.96 -17.87
CA PRO A 42 -6.44 5.40 -17.93
C PRO A 42 -5.14 6.22 -18.00
N ALA A 43 -4.00 5.69 -17.53
CA ALA A 43 -2.70 6.37 -17.64
C ALA A 43 -2.14 6.35 -19.08
N ARG A 44 -2.71 5.53 -19.96
CA ARG A 44 -2.33 5.39 -21.38
C ARG A 44 -3.49 5.74 -22.31
N GLY A 45 -4.32 6.71 -21.92
CA GLY A 45 -5.46 7.15 -22.73
C GLY A 45 -6.49 6.05 -22.97
N PHE A 46 -6.74 5.22 -21.95
CA PHE A 46 -7.69 4.09 -21.98
C PHE A 46 -7.36 3.02 -23.04
N GLN A 47 -6.09 2.86 -23.41
CA GLN A 47 -5.69 1.74 -24.25
C GLN A 47 -6.02 0.40 -23.56
N PRO A 48 -6.75 -0.53 -24.22
CA PRO A 48 -7.02 -1.85 -23.67
C PRO A 48 -5.74 -2.67 -23.48
N ASP A 49 -5.53 -3.14 -22.25
CA ASP A 49 -4.47 -4.08 -21.93
C ASP A 49 -4.90 -5.52 -22.26
N THR A 50 -3.93 -6.38 -22.57
CA THR A 50 -4.15 -7.78 -22.93
C THR A 50 -3.19 -8.68 -22.16
N GLY A 51 -3.58 -9.94 -21.97
CA GLY A 51 -2.74 -10.89 -21.25
C GLY A 51 -3.54 -11.82 -20.36
N ARG A 52 -2.81 -12.57 -19.52
CA ARG A 52 -3.41 -13.53 -18.60
C ARG A 52 -3.78 -12.85 -17.29
N ILE A 53 -4.99 -13.08 -16.82
CA ILE A 53 -5.41 -12.70 -15.47
C ILE A 53 -4.79 -13.69 -14.48
N GLU A 54 -3.87 -13.21 -13.64
CA GLU A 54 -3.20 -14.02 -12.61
C GLU A 54 -4.06 -14.19 -11.35
N VAL A 55 -4.76 -13.12 -10.98
CA VAL A 55 -5.63 -13.04 -9.81
C VAL A 55 -6.88 -12.30 -10.21
N PHE A 56 -8.03 -12.86 -9.86
CA PHE A 56 -9.33 -12.22 -9.99
C PHE A 56 -10.12 -12.44 -8.70
N ARG A 57 -10.29 -11.38 -7.90
CA ARG A 57 -11.18 -11.37 -6.74
C ARG A 57 -12.20 -10.26 -6.92
N SER A 58 -13.46 -10.62 -6.83
CA SER A 58 -14.62 -9.73 -6.89
C SER A 58 -14.83 -9.01 -5.55
N GLY A 59 -15.27 -7.75 -5.62
CA GLY A 59 -15.89 -7.06 -4.49
C GLY A 59 -17.39 -7.38 -4.47
N GLU A 60 -17.86 -8.01 -3.39
CA GLU A 60 -19.22 -8.54 -3.26
C GLU A 60 -19.95 -7.93 -2.06
N GLY A 61 -21.14 -8.46 -1.74
CA GLY A 61 -21.90 -8.11 -0.54
C GLY A 61 -23.23 -7.43 -0.81
N MET A 62 -23.92 -7.05 0.27
CA MET A 62 -25.30 -6.57 0.21
C MET A 62 -25.47 -5.34 -0.71
N GLY A 63 -26.36 -5.47 -1.69
CA GLY A 63 -26.66 -4.43 -2.67
C GLY A 63 -25.64 -4.33 -3.80
N ILE A 64 -24.72 -5.29 -3.94
CA ILE A 64 -23.84 -5.44 -5.09
C ILE A 64 -24.32 -6.62 -5.94
N ARG A 65 -24.43 -6.40 -7.25
CA ARG A 65 -24.65 -7.42 -8.27
C ARG A 65 -23.48 -7.40 -9.24
N LEU A 66 -23.00 -8.57 -9.62
CA LEU A 66 -21.91 -8.74 -10.57
C LEU A 66 -22.41 -9.51 -11.78
N ASP A 67 -22.29 -8.91 -12.95
CA ASP A 67 -22.51 -9.62 -14.22
C ASP A 67 -21.13 -9.77 -14.88
N SER A 68 -20.50 -10.92 -14.62
CA SER A 68 -19.18 -11.24 -15.17
C SER A 68 -19.32 -11.78 -16.60
N ALA A 69 -18.44 -11.34 -17.50
CA ALA A 69 -18.40 -11.83 -18.87
C ALA A 69 -17.40 -12.98 -19.00
N SER A 70 -16.10 -12.64 -19.02
CA SER A 70 -15.01 -13.56 -19.35
C SER A 70 -13.85 -13.50 -18.35
N ALA A 71 -14.02 -12.77 -17.25
CA ALA A 71 -12.97 -12.53 -16.28
C ALA A 71 -13.03 -13.57 -15.15
N TYR A 72 -12.09 -14.50 -15.19
CA TYR A 72 -11.83 -15.47 -14.13
C TYR A 72 -10.32 -15.71 -14.01
N GLN A 73 -9.89 -16.31 -12.91
CA GLN A 73 -8.48 -16.58 -12.69
C GLN A 73 -7.92 -17.50 -13.78
N GLY A 74 -6.82 -17.08 -14.42
CA GLY A 74 -6.17 -17.79 -15.52
C GLY A 74 -6.73 -17.47 -16.90
N ALA A 75 -7.84 -16.72 -17.01
CA ALA A 75 -8.39 -16.30 -18.31
C ALA A 75 -7.39 -15.44 -19.08
N VAL A 76 -7.37 -15.57 -20.41
CA VAL A 76 -6.53 -14.76 -21.30
C VAL A 76 -7.41 -13.75 -22.02
N ILE A 77 -7.14 -12.47 -21.79
CA ILE A 77 -7.85 -11.38 -22.43
C ILE A 77 -7.26 -11.16 -23.82
N SER A 78 -8.11 -11.36 -24.82
CA SER A 78 -7.78 -11.19 -26.24
C SER A 78 -7.95 -9.73 -26.69
N PRO A 79 -7.11 -9.22 -27.60
CA PRO A 79 -7.30 -7.90 -28.22
C PRO A 79 -8.49 -7.83 -29.18
N HIS A 80 -9.13 -8.95 -29.53
CA HIS A 80 -10.13 -9.00 -30.60
C HIS A 80 -11.56 -8.70 -30.14
N TYR A 81 -11.79 -8.59 -28.84
CA TYR A 81 -13.09 -8.30 -28.25
C TYR A 81 -13.03 -7.04 -27.39
N ASP A 82 -14.20 -6.57 -26.97
CA ASP A 82 -14.34 -5.51 -25.98
C ASP A 82 -13.56 -5.86 -24.69
N SER A 83 -12.95 -4.85 -24.07
CA SER A 83 -12.10 -4.93 -22.88
C SER A 83 -12.86 -5.21 -21.58
N LEU A 84 -14.18 -5.45 -21.66
CA LEU A 84 -15.05 -5.68 -20.52
C LEU A 84 -14.67 -6.93 -19.72
N LEU A 85 -14.31 -6.73 -18.45
CA LEU A 85 -14.09 -7.81 -17.50
C LEU A 85 -15.38 -8.20 -16.78
N VAL A 86 -16.01 -7.21 -16.12
CA VAL A 86 -17.21 -7.40 -15.30
C VAL A 86 -18.01 -6.12 -15.22
N LYS A 87 -19.35 -6.25 -15.20
CA LYS A 87 -20.23 -5.14 -14.83
C LYS A 87 -20.50 -5.24 -13.33
N VAL A 88 -20.22 -4.16 -12.62
CA VAL A 88 -20.51 -4.03 -11.20
C VAL A 88 -21.73 -3.13 -11.07
N ILE A 89 -22.77 -3.61 -10.41
CA ILE A 89 -23.99 -2.84 -10.18
C ILE A 89 -24.18 -2.70 -8.67
N ALA A 90 -24.19 -1.45 -8.20
CA ALA A 90 -24.46 -1.13 -6.81
C ALA A 90 -25.85 -0.51 -6.67
N SER A 91 -26.58 -0.89 -5.62
CA SER A 91 -27.92 -0.39 -5.33
C SER A 91 -28.04 0.11 -3.89
N GLY A 92 -28.75 1.23 -3.72
CA GLY A 92 -28.93 1.92 -2.45
C GLY A 92 -30.24 2.69 -2.39
N LYS A 93 -30.56 3.23 -1.22
CA LYS A 93 -31.75 4.08 -1.01
C LYS A 93 -31.66 5.43 -1.74
N ASP A 94 -30.43 5.89 -1.98
CA ASP A 94 -30.08 7.14 -2.65
C ASP A 94 -28.75 6.95 -3.42
N LEU A 95 -28.38 7.95 -4.21
CA LEU A 95 -27.17 7.92 -5.04
C LEU A 95 -25.91 7.78 -4.19
N GLN A 96 -25.82 8.50 -3.08
CA GLN A 96 -24.64 8.50 -2.20
C GLN A 96 -24.42 7.12 -1.56
N THR A 97 -25.50 6.45 -1.14
CA THR A 97 -25.44 5.08 -0.61
C THR A 97 -25.00 4.09 -1.70
N ALA A 98 -25.53 4.22 -2.93
CA ALA A 98 -25.12 3.37 -4.05
C ALA A 98 -23.64 3.62 -4.44
N ALA A 99 -23.20 4.87 -4.48
CA ALA A 99 -21.83 5.26 -4.78
C ALA A 99 -20.84 4.78 -3.72
N SER A 100 -21.19 4.89 -2.43
CA SER A 100 -20.38 4.37 -1.33
C SER A 100 -20.20 2.85 -1.41
N LYS A 101 -21.28 2.11 -1.70
CA LYS A 101 -21.21 0.66 -1.94
C LYS A 101 -20.37 0.31 -3.17
N MET A 102 -20.52 1.06 -4.26
CA MET A 102 -19.72 0.89 -5.47
C MET A 102 -18.23 1.11 -5.19
N SER A 103 -17.90 2.21 -4.51
CA SER A 103 -16.52 2.55 -4.13
C SER A 103 -15.89 1.46 -3.27
N ARG A 104 -16.61 0.93 -2.27
CA ARG A 104 -16.16 -0.22 -1.47
C ARG A 104 -15.93 -1.45 -2.34
N ALA A 105 -16.89 -1.84 -3.17
CA ALA A 105 -16.77 -3.02 -4.03
C ALA A 105 -15.54 -2.90 -4.95
N LEU A 106 -15.34 -1.75 -5.60
CA LEU A 106 -14.17 -1.47 -6.42
C LEU A 106 -12.86 -1.49 -5.62
N ALA A 107 -12.86 -1.01 -4.37
CA ALA A 107 -11.71 -1.07 -3.48
C ALA A 107 -11.38 -2.50 -2.99
N GLU A 108 -12.35 -3.41 -2.99
CA GLU A 108 -12.17 -4.83 -2.66
C GLU A 108 -11.74 -5.66 -3.87
N PHE A 109 -12.05 -5.21 -5.10
CA PHE A 109 -11.61 -5.88 -6.32
C PHE A 109 -10.08 -6.02 -6.37
N ARG A 110 -9.61 -7.23 -6.72
CA ARG A 110 -8.18 -7.50 -6.98
C ARG A 110 -8.07 -8.19 -8.33
N VAL A 111 -7.62 -7.42 -9.32
CA VAL A 111 -7.28 -7.92 -10.65
C VAL A 111 -5.77 -7.78 -10.84
N ARG A 112 -5.09 -8.86 -11.23
CA ARG A 112 -3.65 -8.90 -11.50
C ARG A 112 -3.39 -9.57 -12.86
N GLY A 113 -2.25 -9.24 -13.47
CA GLY A 113 -1.86 -9.70 -14.80
C GLY A 113 -2.29 -8.77 -15.94
N VAL A 114 -3.28 -7.91 -15.72
CA VAL A 114 -3.71 -6.84 -16.63
C VAL A 114 -4.01 -5.55 -15.87
N LYS A 115 -3.88 -4.40 -16.53
CA LYS A 115 -4.36 -3.10 -16.03
C LYS A 115 -5.88 -3.04 -16.05
N THR A 116 -6.43 -2.12 -15.25
CA THR A 116 -7.87 -1.88 -15.18
C THR A 116 -8.19 -0.41 -14.99
N ASN A 117 -9.39 0.00 -15.38
CA ASN A 117 -9.93 1.33 -15.17
C ASN A 117 -10.42 1.61 -13.72
N ILE A 118 -10.26 0.67 -12.79
CA ILE A 118 -10.75 0.80 -11.40
C ILE A 118 -10.26 2.09 -10.70
N PRO A 119 -8.98 2.49 -10.78
CA PRO A 119 -8.53 3.73 -10.13
C PRO A 119 -9.25 4.98 -10.62
N PHE A 120 -9.54 5.05 -11.93
CA PHE A 120 -10.33 6.14 -12.50
C PHE A 120 -11.76 6.14 -11.96
N LEU A 121 -12.42 4.97 -11.92
CA LEU A 121 -13.76 4.85 -11.37
C LEU A 121 -13.82 5.26 -9.89
N GLN A 122 -12.80 4.93 -9.09
CA GLN A 122 -12.72 5.37 -7.68
C GLN A 122 -12.63 6.90 -7.56
N ASN A 123 -11.91 7.56 -8.45
CA ASN A 123 -11.86 9.02 -8.50
C ASN A 123 -13.24 9.62 -8.83
N VAL A 124 -13.98 9.03 -9.79
CA VAL A 124 -15.36 9.45 -10.13
C VAL A 124 -16.28 9.36 -8.91
N PHE A 125 -16.24 8.26 -8.15
CA PHE A 125 -17.07 8.08 -6.95
C PHE A 125 -16.65 8.94 -5.76
N SER A 126 -15.48 9.57 -5.83
CA SER A 126 -14.99 10.50 -4.82
C SER A 126 -15.23 11.97 -5.21
N ASN A 127 -15.65 12.24 -6.46
CA ASN A 127 -15.90 13.60 -6.94
C ASN A 127 -17.27 14.11 -6.47
N HIS A 128 -17.28 15.35 -5.98
CA HIS A 128 -18.47 15.97 -5.39
C HIS A 128 -19.59 16.22 -6.43
N GLN A 129 -19.25 16.61 -7.66
CA GLN A 129 -20.26 16.87 -8.71
C GLN A 129 -21.04 15.59 -9.03
N PHE A 130 -20.34 14.45 -9.13
CA PHE A 130 -20.96 13.15 -9.36
C PHE A 130 -21.91 12.77 -8.22
N LEU A 131 -21.46 12.89 -6.96
CA LEU A 131 -22.26 12.55 -5.78
C LEU A 131 -23.51 13.42 -5.60
N HIS A 132 -23.53 14.63 -6.15
CA HIS A 132 -24.66 15.54 -6.10
C HIS A 132 -25.50 15.58 -7.39
N SER A 133 -25.23 14.68 -8.35
CA SER A 133 -25.95 14.61 -9.64
C SER A 133 -25.88 15.91 -10.46
N THR A 134 -24.83 16.71 -10.28
CA THR A 134 -24.60 17.94 -11.06
C THR A 134 -23.60 17.66 -12.17
N VAL A 135 -23.87 16.64 -12.97
CA VAL A 135 -22.98 16.17 -14.05
C VAL A 135 -23.73 16.16 -15.37
N ASP A 136 -23.00 16.42 -16.45
CA ASP A 136 -23.47 16.28 -17.82
C ASP A 136 -22.47 15.42 -18.63
N THR A 137 -22.57 15.47 -19.96
CA THR A 137 -21.71 14.69 -20.85
C THR A 137 -20.26 15.20 -20.92
N GLN A 138 -19.99 16.43 -20.47
CA GLN A 138 -18.65 17.05 -20.46
C GLN A 138 -17.94 16.85 -19.13
N PHE A 139 -18.63 16.37 -18.09
CA PHE A 139 -18.08 16.13 -16.74
C PHE A 139 -16.68 15.50 -16.73
N ILE A 140 -16.44 14.43 -17.50
CA ILE A 140 -15.12 13.76 -17.51
C ILE A 140 -14.04 14.66 -18.12
N ASP A 141 -14.37 15.41 -19.19
CA ASP A 141 -13.43 16.28 -19.89
C ASP A 141 -13.07 17.53 -19.04
N GLU A 142 -14.02 18.01 -18.25
CA GLU A 142 -13.87 19.19 -17.39
C GLU A 142 -13.13 18.90 -16.06
N ASN A 143 -13.09 17.64 -15.63
CA ASN A 143 -12.52 17.23 -14.34
C ASN A 143 -11.21 16.43 -14.56
N GLN A 144 -10.16 17.13 -14.97
CA GLN A 144 -8.84 16.52 -15.26
C GLN A 144 -8.19 15.83 -14.05
N GLU A 145 -8.58 16.18 -12.83
CA GLU A 145 -8.12 15.53 -11.60
C GLU A 145 -8.57 14.07 -11.49
N LEU A 146 -9.60 13.64 -12.22
CA LEU A 146 -10.02 12.24 -12.30
C LEU A 146 -8.92 11.32 -12.83
N PHE A 147 -7.96 11.88 -13.58
CA PHE A 147 -6.81 11.18 -14.16
C PHE A 147 -5.58 11.14 -13.25
N ASN A 148 -5.62 11.78 -12.07
CA ASN A 148 -4.57 11.67 -11.08
C ASN A 148 -4.68 10.33 -10.34
N LEU A 149 -4.14 9.28 -10.95
CA LEU A 149 -4.26 7.92 -10.45
C LEU A 149 -3.24 7.68 -9.32
N LYS A 150 -3.75 7.32 -8.14
CA LYS A 150 -2.88 6.89 -7.03
C LYS A 150 -2.40 5.47 -7.28
N PRO A 151 -1.08 5.20 -7.32
CA PRO A 151 -0.57 3.85 -7.49
C PRO A 151 -0.96 3.00 -6.28
N THR A 152 -1.58 1.84 -6.53
CA THR A 152 -1.92 0.91 -5.46
C THR A 152 -0.67 0.14 -5.02
N GLN A 153 -0.40 0.13 -3.71
CA GLN A 153 0.74 -0.63 -3.19
C GLN A 153 0.49 -2.14 -3.27
N ASN A 154 1.53 -2.89 -3.65
CA ASN A 154 1.46 -4.36 -3.76
C ASN A 154 2.48 -5.05 -2.84
N ARG A 155 2.48 -4.67 -1.56
CA ARG A 155 3.49 -5.11 -0.58
C ARG A 155 3.55 -6.63 -0.41
N ALA A 156 2.39 -7.28 -0.26
CA ALA A 156 2.32 -8.72 -0.03
C ALA A 156 2.87 -9.53 -1.22
N GLN A 157 2.53 -9.16 -2.47
CA GLN A 157 3.04 -9.87 -3.64
C GLN A 157 4.54 -9.62 -3.84
N LYS A 158 5.03 -8.40 -3.59
CA LYS A 158 6.48 -8.11 -3.60
C LYS A 158 7.23 -8.96 -2.56
N LEU A 159 6.68 -9.11 -1.35
CA LEU A 159 7.27 -9.94 -0.30
C LEU A 159 7.26 -11.43 -0.68
N LEU A 160 6.15 -11.95 -1.20
CA LEU A 160 6.06 -13.34 -1.67
C LEU A 160 7.03 -13.61 -2.83
N HIS A 161 7.15 -12.67 -3.76
CA HIS A 161 8.12 -12.75 -4.84
C HIS A 161 9.56 -12.78 -4.31
N TYR A 162 9.90 -11.89 -3.37
CA TYR A 162 11.21 -11.88 -2.72
C TYR A 162 11.51 -13.21 -2.01
N LEU A 163 10.59 -13.72 -1.19
CA LEU A 163 10.76 -15.00 -0.51
C LEU A 163 10.90 -16.16 -1.50
N GLY A 164 10.05 -16.22 -2.52
CA GLY A 164 10.13 -17.25 -3.57
C GLY A 164 11.46 -17.21 -4.31
N HIS A 165 11.91 -16.02 -4.69
CA HIS A 165 13.20 -15.82 -5.35
C HIS A 165 14.36 -16.27 -4.46
N VAL A 166 14.41 -15.86 -3.19
CA VAL A 166 15.48 -16.23 -2.26
C VAL A 166 15.48 -17.73 -1.97
N MET A 167 14.32 -18.38 -1.86
CA MET A 167 14.24 -19.83 -1.63
C MET A 167 14.74 -20.65 -2.83
N VAL A 168 14.48 -20.19 -4.05
CA VAL A 168 14.85 -20.93 -5.28
C VAL A 168 16.28 -20.61 -5.72
N ASN A 169 16.63 -19.32 -5.77
CA ASN A 169 17.90 -18.83 -6.31
C ASN A 169 18.95 -18.56 -5.24
N GLY A 170 18.57 -18.60 -3.96
CA GLY A 170 19.42 -18.15 -2.86
C GLY A 170 19.45 -16.63 -2.70
N PRO A 171 20.16 -16.12 -1.68
CA PRO A 171 20.39 -14.69 -1.52
C PRO A 171 21.27 -14.14 -2.65
N THR A 172 21.01 -12.92 -3.11
CA THR A 172 21.77 -12.25 -4.17
C THR A 172 23.25 -12.07 -3.80
N THR A 173 23.54 -11.86 -2.51
CA THR A 173 24.92 -11.78 -2.01
C THR A 173 25.39 -13.17 -1.61
N PRO A 174 26.50 -13.68 -2.16
CA PRO A 174 27.08 -14.94 -1.76
C PRO A 174 27.34 -14.92 -0.25
N LEU A 175 26.86 -15.93 0.46
CA LEU A 175 27.18 -16.09 1.88
C LEU A 175 28.67 -16.45 1.98
N PRO A 176 29.52 -15.60 2.58
CA PRO A 176 30.96 -15.86 2.65
C PRO A 176 31.28 -17.11 3.49
N VAL A 177 30.33 -17.57 4.30
CA VAL A 177 30.44 -18.74 5.15
C VAL A 177 29.22 -19.61 4.95
N LYS A 178 29.41 -20.94 4.82
CA LYS A 178 28.33 -21.93 4.80
C LYS A 178 27.70 -22.18 6.18
N ALA A 179 27.82 -21.22 7.09
CA ALA A 179 27.28 -21.32 8.44
C ALA A 179 25.75 -21.31 8.36
N LYS A 180 25.11 -22.24 9.07
CA LYS A 180 23.67 -22.21 9.24
C LYS A 180 23.29 -21.03 10.15
N PRO A 181 22.11 -20.42 9.95
CA PRO A 181 21.58 -19.47 10.92
C PRO A 181 21.58 -20.07 12.33
N SER A 182 21.84 -19.22 13.34
CA SER A 182 21.71 -19.62 14.74
C SER A 182 20.29 -20.14 14.99
N SER A 183 20.17 -21.25 15.72
CA SER A 183 18.87 -21.76 16.19
C SER A 183 18.38 -21.07 17.46
N ILE A 184 19.17 -20.15 18.01
CA ILE A 184 18.87 -19.43 19.24
C ILE A 184 18.30 -18.07 18.86
N ASP A 185 17.06 -17.83 19.28
CA ASP A 185 16.45 -16.50 19.22
C ASP A 185 17.12 -15.60 20.28
N PRO A 186 17.56 -14.38 19.91
CA PRO A 186 18.20 -13.48 20.85
C PRO A 186 17.20 -13.04 21.92
N VAL A 187 17.62 -13.10 23.19
CA VAL A 187 16.82 -12.59 24.30
C VAL A 187 16.89 -11.06 24.29
N ILE A 188 15.77 -10.41 24.01
CA ILE A 188 15.65 -8.95 24.06
C ILE A 188 15.31 -8.55 25.50
N PRO A 189 16.17 -7.76 26.18
CA PRO A 189 15.89 -7.28 27.53
C PRO A 189 14.60 -6.46 27.57
N ARG A 190 13.79 -6.66 28.62
CA ARG A 190 12.60 -5.84 28.85
C ARG A 190 13.00 -4.47 29.35
N VAL A 191 12.33 -3.44 28.85
CA VAL A 191 12.53 -2.05 29.24
C VAL A 191 11.21 -1.49 29.72
N THR A 192 11.24 -0.68 30.77
CA THR A 192 10.07 0.04 31.27
C THR A 192 9.55 0.99 30.19
N MET A 193 8.25 0.97 29.93
CA MET A 193 7.64 1.92 28.99
C MET A 193 7.71 3.33 29.57
N GLY A 194 8.34 4.27 28.86
CA GLY A 194 8.49 5.66 29.27
C GLY A 194 9.51 6.41 28.42
N ASP A 195 9.75 7.66 28.77
CA ASP A 195 10.82 8.45 28.17
C ASP A 195 12.19 7.98 28.71
N PRO A 196 13.22 7.88 27.84
CA PRO A 196 14.55 7.52 28.29
C PRO A 196 15.10 8.60 29.25
N PRO A 197 16.03 8.23 30.16
CA PRO A 197 16.64 9.20 31.07
C PRO A 197 17.37 10.32 30.31
N VAL A 198 17.40 11.50 30.93
CA VAL A 198 18.09 12.67 30.38
C VAL A 198 19.58 12.38 30.22
N GLY A 199 20.13 12.64 29.03
CA GLY A 199 21.52 12.41 28.68
C GLY A 199 22.18 13.60 27.97
N PHE A 200 23.36 13.37 27.43
CA PHE A 200 24.14 14.38 26.71
C PHE A 200 23.42 14.93 25.47
N ARG A 201 22.55 14.14 24.84
CA ARG A 201 21.66 14.60 23.75
C ARG A 201 20.76 15.75 24.19
N ASP A 202 20.20 15.68 25.40
CA ASP A 202 19.25 16.70 25.87
C ASP A 202 19.96 18.01 26.20
N VAL A 203 21.22 17.93 26.67
CA VAL A 203 22.09 19.10 26.81
C VAL A 203 22.33 19.76 25.46
N LEU A 204 22.60 18.97 24.40
CA LEU A 204 22.78 19.51 23.05
C LEU A 204 21.52 20.19 22.53
N LEU A 205 20.34 19.59 22.73
CA LEU A 205 19.06 20.15 22.28
C LEU A 205 18.68 21.42 23.04
N ARG A 206 18.97 21.47 24.35
CA ARG A 206 18.62 22.60 25.22
C ARG A 206 19.60 23.77 25.10
N ASP A 207 20.89 23.48 25.14
CA ASP A 207 21.96 24.49 25.31
C ASP A 207 22.82 24.69 24.05
N GLY A 208 22.53 23.94 22.98
CA GLY A 208 23.27 23.99 21.72
C GLY A 208 24.70 23.44 21.79
N PRO A 209 25.46 23.53 20.69
CA PRO A 209 26.80 22.94 20.58
C PRO A 209 27.81 23.49 21.60
N GLU A 210 27.73 24.79 21.92
CA GLU A 210 28.61 25.41 22.91
C GLU A 210 28.33 24.91 24.33
N GLY A 211 27.05 24.79 24.69
CA GLY A 211 26.62 24.24 25.98
C GLY A 211 27.01 22.79 26.14
N PHE A 212 26.80 21.99 25.09
CA PHE A 212 27.27 20.60 25.03
C PHE A 212 28.78 20.50 25.25
N ALA A 213 29.59 21.29 24.53
CA ALA A 213 31.04 21.26 24.66
C ALA A 213 31.52 21.67 26.06
N LYS A 214 30.83 22.63 26.72
CA LYS A 214 31.08 22.99 28.12
C LYS A 214 30.75 21.83 29.07
N ALA A 215 29.61 21.17 28.88
CA ALA A 215 29.20 20.02 29.69
C ALA A 215 30.18 18.85 29.58
N VAL A 216 30.68 18.56 28.38
CA VAL A 216 31.70 17.54 28.12
C VAL A 216 33.00 17.86 28.86
N ARG A 217 33.51 19.11 28.78
CA ARG A 217 34.73 19.53 29.49
C ARG A 217 34.57 19.52 31.01
N ALA A 218 33.36 19.75 31.52
CA ALA A 218 33.08 19.74 32.94
C ALA A 218 32.89 18.32 33.51
N HIS A 219 32.65 17.32 32.66
CA HIS A 219 32.43 15.93 33.09
C HIS A 219 33.71 15.35 33.72
N LYS A 220 33.59 14.84 34.95
CA LYS A 220 34.69 14.19 35.67
C LYS A 220 34.64 12.68 35.42
N GLY A 221 35.49 12.20 34.52
CA GLY A 221 35.59 10.79 34.19
C GLY A 221 35.86 10.56 32.71
N LEU A 222 36.05 9.30 32.33
CA LEU A 222 36.15 8.90 30.94
C LEU A 222 34.74 8.78 30.35
N LEU A 223 34.49 9.54 29.29
CA LEU A 223 33.31 9.41 28.47
C LEU A 223 33.47 8.27 27.46
N LEU A 224 32.42 7.50 27.26
CA LEU A 224 32.41 6.36 26.34
C LEU A 224 31.45 6.61 25.18
N MET A 225 31.86 6.20 23.99
CA MET A 225 31.03 6.12 22.79
C MET A 225 30.86 4.65 22.42
N ASP A 226 29.62 4.21 22.24
CA ASP A 226 29.33 2.86 21.75
C ASP A 226 29.38 2.84 20.22
N THR A 227 30.14 1.90 19.64
CA THR A 227 30.28 1.71 18.19
C THR A 227 29.59 0.46 17.68
N THR A 228 28.81 -0.23 18.54
CA THR A 228 28.12 -1.48 18.22
C THR A 228 27.19 -1.33 17.01
N PHE A 229 26.55 -0.17 16.85
CA PHE A 229 25.61 0.09 15.76
C PHE A 229 26.30 0.48 14.45
N ARG A 230 27.63 0.70 14.44
CA ARG A 230 28.39 1.11 13.25
C ARG A 230 29.74 0.39 13.13
N ASP A 231 30.81 0.89 13.75
CA ASP A 231 32.18 0.45 13.45
C ASP A 231 32.46 -1.00 13.82
N ALA A 232 31.82 -1.50 14.89
CA ALA A 232 32.01 -2.87 15.35
C ALA A 232 31.62 -3.88 14.27
N HIS A 233 30.42 -3.74 13.69
CA HIS A 233 29.95 -4.65 12.64
C HIS A 233 30.51 -4.31 11.26
N GLN A 234 30.98 -3.08 11.02
CA GLN A 234 31.79 -2.77 9.85
C GLN A 234 33.09 -3.59 9.84
N SER A 235 33.76 -3.67 10.99
CA SER A 235 35.02 -4.41 11.12
C SER A 235 34.83 -5.93 11.15
N LEU A 236 33.76 -6.42 11.81
CA LEU A 236 33.59 -7.86 12.09
C LEU A 236 32.60 -8.56 11.14
N LEU A 237 31.62 -7.83 10.60
CA LEU A 237 30.47 -8.38 9.87
C LEU A 237 30.26 -7.71 8.51
N ALA A 238 31.29 -7.04 7.97
CA ALA A 238 31.25 -6.36 6.68
C ALA A 238 30.05 -5.42 6.51
N THR A 239 29.67 -4.74 7.59
CA THR A 239 28.55 -3.77 7.63
C THR A 239 27.19 -4.41 7.33
N ARG A 240 26.99 -5.70 7.63
CA ARG A 240 25.75 -6.45 7.29
C ARG A 240 24.73 -6.56 8.43
N VAL A 241 24.94 -5.92 9.57
CA VAL A 241 23.92 -5.87 10.63
C VAL A 241 22.75 -5.02 10.15
N ARG A 242 21.52 -5.55 10.32
CA ARG A 242 20.31 -4.97 9.72
C ARG A 242 19.59 -4.08 10.72
N THR A 243 18.88 -3.08 10.21
CA THR A 243 18.02 -2.20 11.01
C THR A 243 16.97 -2.98 11.83
N HIS A 244 16.52 -4.13 11.32
CA HIS A 244 15.63 -5.03 12.05
C HIS A 244 16.20 -5.40 13.43
N ASP A 245 17.47 -5.81 13.49
CA ASP A 245 18.10 -6.31 14.71
C ASP A 245 18.47 -5.16 15.65
N LEU A 246 18.95 -4.05 15.10
CA LEU A 246 19.26 -2.84 15.86
C LEU A 246 18.00 -2.25 16.52
N LYS A 247 16.89 -2.15 15.77
CA LYS A 247 15.62 -1.60 16.27
C LYS A 247 15.08 -2.38 17.46
N LEU A 248 15.26 -3.70 17.49
CA LEU A 248 14.79 -4.55 18.58
C LEU A 248 15.47 -4.23 19.92
N ILE A 249 16.77 -3.90 19.90
CA ILE A 249 17.54 -3.59 21.11
C ILE A 249 17.59 -2.09 21.43
N SER A 250 17.26 -1.21 20.48
CA SER A 250 17.29 0.24 20.64
C SER A 250 16.59 0.77 21.91
N PRO A 251 15.40 0.29 22.33
CA PRO A 251 14.78 0.77 23.56
C PRO A 251 15.63 0.51 24.81
N PHE A 252 16.34 -0.62 24.85
CA PHE A 252 17.23 -0.94 25.96
C PHE A 252 18.46 -0.03 25.95
N VAL A 253 19.06 0.16 24.78
CA VAL A 253 20.19 1.07 24.59
C VAL A 253 19.83 2.48 25.04
N SER A 254 18.67 3.01 24.65
CA SER A 254 18.28 4.38 25.01
C SER A 254 18.06 4.57 26.51
N HIS A 255 17.54 3.56 27.22
CA HIS A 255 17.25 3.65 28.65
C HIS A 255 18.45 3.34 29.53
N ASN A 256 19.24 2.33 29.17
CA ASN A 256 20.31 1.81 30.01
C ASN A 256 21.67 2.45 29.68
N PHE A 257 21.84 2.97 28.47
CA PHE A 257 23.07 3.63 28.02
C PHE A 257 22.91 5.14 27.83
N SER A 258 21.93 5.76 28.50
CA SER A 258 21.69 7.21 28.49
C SER A 258 22.88 8.06 28.97
N ASN A 259 23.79 7.46 29.74
CA ASN A 259 24.99 8.11 30.28
C ASN A 259 26.19 8.07 29.32
N LEU A 260 26.08 7.40 28.17
CA LEU A 260 27.13 7.44 27.15
C LEU A 260 27.25 8.85 26.55
N PHE A 261 28.43 9.17 26.06
CA PHE A 261 28.67 10.42 25.33
C PHE A 261 27.90 10.44 24.01
N SER A 262 27.95 9.33 23.27
CA SER A 262 27.22 9.14 22.03
C SER A 262 27.10 7.64 21.69
N LEU A 263 26.20 7.36 20.75
CA LEU A 263 26.12 6.10 20.03
C LEU A 263 26.52 6.40 18.58
N GLU A 264 27.57 5.75 18.11
CA GLU A 264 27.91 5.78 16.69
C GLU A 264 27.01 4.78 15.95
N ASN A 265 26.09 5.31 15.16
CA ASN A 265 25.08 4.52 14.44
C ASN A 265 24.95 4.90 12.95
N TRP A 266 25.83 5.75 12.42
CA TRP A 266 25.86 6.16 11.02
C TRP A 266 27.27 6.60 10.60
N GLY A 267 27.47 6.73 9.29
CA GLY A 267 28.71 7.13 8.65
C GLY A 267 29.56 5.91 8.29
N GLY A 268 30.73 6.15 7.70
CA GLY A 268 31.64 5.08 7.29
C GLY A 268 31.39 4.53 5.87
N PHE A 269 32.21 3.54 5.52
CA PHE A 269 32.38 2.90 4.20
C PHE A 269 32.87 3.83 3.04
N PRO A 270 33.88 3.43 2.23
CA PRO A 270 34.43 4.29 1.17
C PRO A 270 33.48 4.41 -0.03
N SER A 271 33.50 5.58 -0.68
CA SER A 271 32.71 5.97 -1.85
C SER A 271 32.80 5.03 -3.07
N TRP A 272 33.82 4.19 -3.17
CA TRP A 272 34.01 3.27 -4.30
C TRP A 272 33.05 2.05 -4.30
N ALA A 273 32.33 1.81 -3.20
CA ALA A 273 31.33 0.74 -3.13
C ALA A 273 29.88 1.22 -3.38
N GLN A 274 29.68 2.53 -3.55
CA GLN A 274 28.38 3.08 -3.96
C GLN A 274 28.04 2.77 -5.44
N GLU A 275 29.02 2.37 -6.26
CA GLU A 275 28.81 2.00 -7.67
C GLU A 275 28.10 0.65 -7.87
N HIS A 276 27.96 -0.17 -6.82
CA HIS A 276 27.26 -1.45 -6.90
C HIS A 276 26.03 -1.42 -5.98
N GLU A 277 24.92 -0.85 -6.47
CA GLU A 277 23.52 -0.83 -5.99
C GLU A 277 23.20 -1.64 -4.70
N ILE A 278 23.86 -1.33 -3.58
CA ILE A 278 23.35 -1.68 -2.26
C ILE A 278 22.58 -0.44 -1.81
N GLU A 279 21.30 -0.39 -2.18
CA GLU A 279 20.36 0.52 -1.54
C GLU A 279 20.33 0.23 -0.04
N VAL A 280 21.10 1.01 0.71
CA VAL A 280 20.89 1.15 2.15
C VAL A 280 19.67 2.04 2.29
N ASN A 281 18.50 1.40 2.33
CA ASN A 281 17.25 2.11 2.61
C ASN A 281 17.36 2.81 3.96
N PHE A 282 17.38 4.14 3.87
CA PHE A 282 17.59 5.05 4.97
C PHE A 282 16.39 5.02 5.90
N ILE A 283 16.64 4.78 7.19
CA ILE A 283 15.73 5.13 8.26
C ILE A 283 16.52 6.08 9.13
N GLU A 284 16.18 7.36 9.08
CA GLU A 284 16.49 8.25 10.18
C GLU A 284 15.81 7.67 11.43
N LEU A 285 16.59 7.14 12.37
CA LEU A 285 16.09 6.87 13.71
C LEU A 285 15.97 8.20 14.45
N TYR A 286 15.09 9.08 13.96
CA TYR A 286 14.39 10.00 14.83
C TYR A 286 13.47 9.14 15.71
N PHE A 287 13.46 9.43 17.01
CA PHE A 287 12.40 8.98 17.89
C PHE A 287 11.41 10.15 18.05
N PRO A 288 10.49 10.41 17.10
CA PRO A 288 9.35 11.25 17.38
C PRO A 288 8.24 10.40 18.02
N THR A 289 7.40 11.07 18.80
CA THR A 289 6.11 10.55 19.23
C THR A 289 5.29 10.05 18.03
N ARG A 290 4.34 9.17 18.33
CA ARG A 290 3.61 8.21 17.48
C ARG A 290 3.03 8.67 16.12
N ASP A 291 3.10 9.95 15.76
CA ASP A 291 2.24 10.57 14.74
C ASP A 291 2.89 10.81 13.36
N ASN A 292 4.20 10.62 13.18
CA ASN A 292 4.88 10.97 11.90
C ASN A 292 5.24 9.77 10.97
N TRP A 293 4.80 8.56 11.28
CA TRP A 293 5.27 7.36 10.55
C TRP A 293 4.63 7.15 9.17
N ASP A 294 3.45 7.72 8.91
CA ASP A 294 2.69 7.44 7.68
C ASP A 294 3.16 8.23 6.45
N GLU A 295 3.85 9.36 6.63
CA GLU A 295 4.32 10.21 5.51
C GLU A 295 5.65 9.73 4.90
N GLU A 296 6.59 9.19 5.69
CA GLU A 296 7.90 8.77 5.18
C GLU A 296 7.86 7.52 4.28
N PHE A 297 6.96 6.58 4.57
CA PHE A 297 6.80 5.37 3.76
C PHE A 297 6.14 5.61 2.39
N ALA A 298 5.53 6.78 2.18
CA ALA A 298 4.90 7.12 0.91
C ALA A 298 5.90 7.52 -0.19
N ASN A 299 7.12 7.94 0.18
CA ASN A 299 8.09 8.52 -0.74
C ASN A 299 9.20 7.56 -1.21
N MET A 300 9.23 6.32 -0.74
CA MET A 300 10.14 5.30 -1.27
C MET A 300 9.59 4.72 -2.59
N ARG A 301 9.93 5.36 -3.71
CA ARG A 301 9.85 4.78 -5.08
C ARG A 301 11.05 3.83 -5.30
N PRO A 302 10.91 2.85 -6.21
CA PRO A 302 11.72 1.63 -6.23
C PRO A 302 13.17 1.86 -6.61
#